data_AF-A0A2V7UJD6-F1
#
_entry.id   AF-A0A2V7UJD6-F1
#
_cell.length_a   1.000
_cell.length_b   1.000
_cell.length_c   1.000
_cell.angle_alpha   90.00
_cell.angle_beta   90.00
_cell.angle_gamma   90.00
#
_symmetry.space_group_name_H-M   'P 1'
#
loop_
_entity.id
_entity.type
_entity.pdbx_description
1 polymer ?
#
loop_
_entity_poly.entity_id
_entity_poly.type
_entity_poly.pdbx_seq_one_letter_code
_entity_poly.pdbx_strand_id
1 'polypeptide(L)'
;MRLSFSTLGCPAWSLARVVDVAGREGYDGVELRFLENDDALWARPELTGAGLQETLRHLRDGGLEVACVDTRSFFHDPDASVRQRAFDEAARSLELAARLGAAGIRVFGDRVQPGQDLDSTRGFIAEALQGLGETARPLGVEVWIESHGDFARVWDPANAFEAAGEEPAEGRRVLGDLIRHVHLKDLSHTGTAAGVTGWRPALAGEGQFPAADVLALLHRSGYDGFVSFEWEKRWHPSIEEPEVALPHFARWASGVLRRLEGESAITTTAPRAFRRGRLGVDVYPGRPAMGAAAARLVAARIHEQADRDGRAAVIFASAPSQNEFLAALRDDATVPWPKVIAFHLDEYVGVGPRHPASFRRFLTDRLFDHVRVRAFHGLDGEAADQAAECARYAALLQRERPGLAILGIGENGHLAFIDPPVCDFADRLDVRVVELDEPCRLQQVHDGGFPRVEDVPRTAFSLTIPFIMGVPRAVALVPGPAKRAAIKAALDGPVTAACPASILRRHPNATLFLDDDSAASVGKD
;
A
#
# COMPACT_ATOMS: atom_id res chain seq x y z
N MET A 1 12.50 1.66 10.46
CA MET A 1 11.93 2.70 11.34
C MET A 1 12.00 2.27 12.79
N ARG A 2 11.93 3.22 13.71
CA ARG A 2 11.96 3.03 15.17
C ARG A 2 10.65 3.49 15.81
N LEU A 3 10.21 2.86 16.88
CA LEU A 3 8.98 3.20 17.59
C LEU A 3 9.27 4.07 18.82
N SER A 4 8.53 5.15 18.98
CA SER A 4 8.49 5.96 20.20
C SER A 4 7.06 6.24 20.64
N PHE A 5 6.89 6.90 21.80
CA PHE A 5 5.63 7.52 22.17
C PHE A 5 5.87 8.91 22.77
N SER A 6 4.88 9.78 22.61
CA SER A 6 4.87 11.10 23.21
C SER A 6 4.40 11.03 24.67
N THR A 7 5.15 11.69 25.55
CA THR A 7 4.74 11.89 26.95
C THR A 7 3.48 12.76 27.10
N LEU A 8 2.97 13.33 26.00
CA LEU A 8 1.60 13.87 25.92
C LEU A 8 0.53 12.85 26.37
N GLY A 9 0.77 11.56 26.14
CA GLY A 9 -0.12 10.47 26.53
C GLY A 9 -0.09 10.11 28.00
N CYS A 10 0.95 10.54 28.72
CA CYS A 10 1.15 10.24 30.13
C CYS A 10 1.70 11.44 30.89
N PRO A 11 1.01 12.61 30.86
CA PRO A 11 1.59 13.88 31.29
C PRO A 11 1.95 13.87 32.78
N ALA A 12 1.23 13.10 33.61
CA ALA A 12 1.45 13.02 35.04
C ALA A 12 2.59 12.06 35.46
N TRP A 13 3.21 11.33 34.53
CA TRP A 13 4.26 10.38 34.87
C TRP A 13 5.60 11.08 35.13
N SER A 14 6.39 10.49 36.03
CA SER A 14 7.79 10.86 36.21
C SER A 14 8.64 10.28 35.07
N LEU A 15 9.80 10.88 34.82
CA LEU A 15 10.72 10.41 33.78
C LEU A 15 11.18 8.97 34.01
N ALA A 16 11.43 8.58 35.26
CA ALA A 16 11.79 7.21 35.60
C ALA A 16 10.71 6.20 35.19
N ARG A 17 9.43 6.56 35.39
CA ARG A 17 8.31 5.71 34.97
C ARG A 17 8.18 5.65 33.44
N VAL A 18 8.38 6.77 32.76
CA VAL A 18 8.39 6.83 31.28
C VAL A 18 9.45 5.89 30.70
N VAL A 19 10.68 5.96 31.22
CA VAL A 19 11.80 5.10 30.79
C VAL A 19 11.52 3.62 31.09
N ASP A 20 11.01 3.28 32.28
CA ASP A 20 10.65 1.91 32.64
C ASP A 20 9.59 1.32 31.70
N VAL A 21 8.51 2.06 31.44
CA VAL A 21 7.45 1.59 30.54
C VAL A 21 7.95 1.49 29.10
N ALA A 22 8.73 2.46 28.62
CA ALA A 22 9.29 2.41 27.27
C ALA A 22 10.15 1.16 27.05
N GLY A 23 11.08 0.88 27.97
CA GLY A 23 11.93 -0.31 27.88
C GLY A 23 11.15 -1.61 28.03
N ARG A 24 10.19 -1.67 28.96
CA ARG A 24 9.37 -2.87 29.19
C ARG A 24 8.48 -3.22 28.01
N GLU A 25 7.86 -2.23 27.37
CA GLU A 25 6.93 -2.44 26.25
C GLU A 25 7.64 -2.54 24.89
N GLY A 26 8.97 -2.36 24.85
CA GLY A 26 9.80 -2.55 23.65
C GLY A 26 9.80 -1.36 22.69
N TYR A 27 9.69 -0.14 23.20
CA TYR A 27 9.92 1.07 22.42
C TYR A 27 11.43 1.31 22.21
N ASP A 28 11.79 1.94 21.10
CA ASP A 28 13.16 2.36 20.79
C ASP A 28 13.49 3.75 21.36
N GLY A 29 12.46 4.54 21.70
CA GLY A 29 12.66 5.86 22.25
C GLY A 29 11.43 6.53 22.82
N VAL A 30 11.61 7.75 23.31
CA VAL A 30 10.55 8.58 23.90
C VAL A 30 10.59 10.00 23.34
N GLU A 31 9.42 10.58 23.18
CA GLU A 31 9.24 11.99 22.82
C GLU A 31 8.78 12.79 24.04
N LEU A 32 9.52 13.84 24.37
CA LEU A 32 9.34 14.58 25.62
C LEU A 32 8.55 15.86 25.40
N ARG A 33 7.32 15.90 25.92
CA ARG A 33 6.39 17.03 25.94
C ARG A 33 6.05 17.47 27.37
N PHE A 34 5.72 16.51 28.25
CA PHE A 34 5.33 16.76 29.64
C PHE A 34 6.00 15.77 30.59
N LEU A 35 6.38 16.23 31.78
CA LEU A 35 6.76 15.37 32.91
C LEU A 35 6.10 15.91 34.17
N GLU A 36 5.36 15.06 34.89
CA GLU A 36 4.60 15.44 36.10
C GLU A 36 3.70 16.69 35.90
N ASN A 37 3.09 16.80 34.71
CA ASN A 37 2.24 17.88 34.22
C ASN A 37 2.96 19.21 33.95
N ASP A 38 4.29 19.23 33.94
CA ASP A 38 5.12 20.39 33.61
C ASP A 38 5.72 20.23 32.20
N ASP A 39 5.67 21.30 31.41
CA ASP A 39 6.27 21.37 30.07
C ASP A 39 7.54 22.21 30.00
N ALA A 40 7.97 22.82 31.11
CA ALA A 40 9.25 23.52 31.22
C ALA A 40 10.40 22.52 31.41
N LEU A 41 10.55 21.58 30.48
CA LEU A 41 11.47 20.45 30.58
C LEU A 41 12.92 20.87 30.80
N TRP A 42 13.35 22.01 30.24
CA TRP A 42 14.70 22.55 30.41
C TRP A 42 15.04 22.95 31.85
N ALA A 43 14.02 23.14 32.71
CA ALA A 43 14.18 23.52 34.10
C ALA A 43 14.04 22.33 35.08
N ARG A 44 13.73 21.13 34.57
CA ARG A 44 13.51 19.94 35.40
C ARG A 44 14.82 19.48 36.06
N PRO A 45 14.83 19.18 37.38
CA PRO A 45 16.03 18.68 38.07
C PRO A 45 16.63 17.43 37.42
N GLU A 46 15.79 16.53 36.90
CA GLU A 46 16.19 15.28 36.23
C GLU A 46 16.81 15.52 34.85
N LEU A 47 16.58 16.70 34.27
CA LEU A 47 17.07 17.11 32.96
C LEU A 47 18.13 18.23 33.07
N THR A 48 18.68 18.46 34.26
CA THR A 48 19.71 19.47 34.53
C THR A 48 20.84 18.91 35.39
N GLY A 49 22.04 19.51 35.29
CA GLY A 49 23.19 19.18 36.14
C GLY A 49 23.48 17.68 36.26
N ALA A 50 23.57 17.18 37.50
CA ALA A 50 23.80 15.77 37.80
C ALA A 50 22.61 14.86 37.44
N GLY A 51 21.37 15.39 37.48
CA GLY A 51 20.17 14.65 37.12
C GLY A 51 20.18 14.24 35.64
N LEU A 52 20.62 15.13 34.75
CA LEU A 52 20.77 14.80 33.32
C LEU A 52 21.71 13.60 33.11
N GLN A 53 22.83 13.55 33.83
CA GLN A 53 23.79 12.44 33.68
C GLN A 53 23.18 11.11 34.10
N GLU A 54 22.32 11.10 35.12
CA GLU A 54 21.56 9.91 35.51
C GLU A 54 20.52 9.53 34.47
N THR A 55 19.76 10.50 33.97
CA THR A 55 18.79 10.30 32.88
C THR A 55 19.44 9.67 31.65
N LEU A 56 20.59 10.19 31.20
CA LEU A 56 21.32 9.65 30.06
C LEU A 56 21.81 8.21 30.30
N ARG A 57 22.20 7.87 31.54
CA ARG A 57 22.54 6.49 31.89
C ARG A 57 21.32 5.59 31.82
N HIS A 58 20.19 5.98 32.40
CA HIS A 58 18.97 5.19 32.38
C HIS A 58 18.43 4.97 30.96
N LEU A 59 18.43 5.99 30.11
CA LEU A 59 18.06 5.87 28.71
C LEU A 59 18.96 4.86 27.99
N ARG A 60 20.28 5.00 28.12
CA ARG A 60 21.24 4.08 27.50
C ARG A 60 21.10 2.64 28.01
N ASP A 61 20.95 2.46 29.32
CA ASP A 61 20.83 1.14 29.93
C ASP A 61 19.51 0.45 29.55
N GLY A 62 18.47 1.24 29.25
CA GLY A 62 17.20 0.77 28.67
C GLY A 62 17.20 0.62 27.15
N GLY A 63 18.30 0.98 26.46
CA GLY A 63 18.37 0.97 24.99
C GLY A 63 17.47 2.01 24.31
N LEU A 64 17.15 3.10 25.01
CA LEU A 64 16.21 4.13 24.57
C LEU A 64 16.93 5.39 24.09
N GLU A 65 16.39 6.01 23.04
CA GLU A 65 16.77 7.34 22.58
C GLU A 65 15.67 8.38 22.86
N VAL A 66 16.03 9.66 22.85
CA VAL A 66 15.04 10.74 22.84
C VAL A 66 14.76 11.10 21.38
N ALA A 67 13.55 10.82 20.91
CA ALA A 67 13.17 11.04 19.51
C ALA A 67 13.18 12.54 19.16
N CYS A 68 12.49 13.35 19.96
CA CYS A 68 12.54 14.81 19.93
C CYS A 68 12.07 15.41 21.26
N VAL A 69 12.29 16.72 21.40
CA VAL A 69 11.71 17.53 22.47
C VAL A 69 10.62 18.42 21.88
N ASP A 70 9.46 18.32 22.50
CA ASP A 70 8.21 18.79 21.97
C ASP A 70 7.80 20.10 22.65
N THR A 71 7.69 21.18 21.87
CA THR A 71 7.41 22.52 22.40
C THR A 71 5.95 22.93 22.24
N ARG A 72 5.54 24.03 22.88
CA ARG A 72 4.33 24.79 22.54
C ARG A 72 4.66 26.14 21.91
N SER A 73 5.77 26.19 21.17
CA SER A 73 6.23 27.42 20.53
C SER A 73 5.49 27.63 19.22
N PHE A 74 4.67 28.68 19.22
CA PHE A 74 3.92 29.15 18.07
C PHE A 74 4.48 30.49 17.62
N PHE A 75 4.70 30.65 16.32
CA PHE A 75 5.28 31.88 15.75
C PHE A 75 4.26 32.72 15.00
N HIS A 76 2.97 32.38 15.09
CA HIS A 76 1.94 32.97 14.24
C HIS A 76 1.31 34.27 14.79
N ASP A 77 1.65 34.67 16.02
CA ASP A 77 1.04 35.81 16.71
C ASP A 77 1.57 37.15 16.14
N PRO A 78 0.72 38.15 15.85
CA PRO A 78 1.16 39.45 15.34
C PRO A 78 1.99 40.27 16.35
N ASP A 79 1.88 40.01 17.65
CA ASP A 79 2.70 40.66 18.69
C ASP A 79 4.12 40.08 18.72
N ALA A 80 5.10 40.91 18.35
CA ALA A 80 6.51 40.54 18.34
C ALA A 80 7.03 40.08 19.72
N SER A 81 6.47 40.59 20.82
CA SER A 81 6.85 40.16 22.17
C SER A 81 6.38 38.74 22.47
N VAL A 82 5.21 38.33 21.96
CA VAL A 82 4.71 36.96 22.07
C VAL A 82 5.61 36.01 21.29
N ARG A 83 5.93 36.37 20.03
CA ARG A 83 6.85 35.60 19.20
C ARG A 83 8.24 35.47 19.81
N GLN A 84 8.78 36.55 20.40
CA GLN A 84 10.08 36.51 21.07
C GLN A 84 10.07 35.55 22.27
N ARG A 85 9.00 35.53 23.08
CA ARG A 85 8.89 34.57 24.19
C ARG A 85 8.83 33.12 23.69
N ALA A 86 8.10 32.87 22.61
CA ALA A 86 8.05 31.54 21.99
C ALA A 86 9.42 31.12 21.40
N PHE A 87 10.17 32.08 20.85
CA PHE A 87 11.53 31.88 20.35
C PHE A 87 12.47 31.50 21.48
N ASP A 88 12.47 32.26 22.58
CA ASP A 88 13.34 32.00 23.74
C ASP A 88 13.03 30.63 24.38
N GLU A 89 11.77 30.21 24.37
CA GLU A 89 11.34 28.89 24.83
C GLU A 89 11.84 27.76 23.91
N ALA A 90 11.71 27.93 22.59
CA ALA A 90 12.24 26.99 21.61
C ALA A 90 13.77 26.91 21.67
N ALA A 91 14.48 28.03 21.86
CA ALA A 91 15.92 28.06 22.01
C ALA A 91 16.42 27.28 23.24
N ARG A 92 15.76 27.43 24.39
CA ARG A 92 16.05 26.58 25.58
C ARG A 92 15.79 25.10 25.32
N SER A 93 14.78 24.80 24.52
CA SER A 93 14.45 23.42 24.14
C SER A 93 15.49 22.82 23.18
N LEU A 94 16.08 23.62 22.28
CA LEU A 94 17.20 23.19 21.43
C LEU A 94 18.42 22.79 22.26
N GLU A 95 18.78 23.59 23.27
CA GLU A 95 19.89 23.26 24.17
C GLU A 95 19.62 21.97 24.96
N LEU A 96 18.39 21.77 25.43
CA LEU A 96 17.98 20.55 26.09
C LEU A 96 18.06 19.34 25.14
N ALA A 97 17.52 19.48 23.92
CA ALA A 97 17.55 18.43 22.90
C ALA A 97 19.00 18.00 22.59
N ALA A 98 19.89 18.97 22.40
CA ALA A 98 21.32 18.71 22.16
C ALA A 98 21.96 17.90 23.32
N ARG A 99 21.65 18.30 24.55
CA ARG A 99 22.16 17.62 25.76
C ARG A 99 21.59 16.22 25.96
N LEU A 100 20.37 15.97 25.46
CA LEU A 100 19.72 14.66 25.48
C LEU A 100 20.14 13.78 24.28
N GLY A 101 20.83 14.34 23.29
CA GLY A 101 21.17 13.65 22.04
C GLY A 101 19.96 13.48 21.10
N ALA A 102 18.91 14.28 21.27
CA ALA A 102 17.74 14.24 20.39
C ALA A 102 18.05 14.91 19.04
N ALA A 103 17.48 14.39 17.96
CA ALA A 103 17.73 14.88 16.61
C ALA A 103 17.10 16.26 16.33
N GLY A 104 16.01 16.60 17.03
CA GLY A 104 15.29 17.83 16.78
C GLY A 104 14.37 18.26 17.90
N ILE A 105 13.84 19.47 17.73
CA ILE A 105 12.65 19.94 18.43
C ILE A 105 11.48 20.08 17.46
N ARG A 106 10.28 19.90 17.97
CA ARG A 106 9.05 20.24 17.24
C ARG A 106 8.53 21.61 17.67
N VAL A 107 8.17 22.42 16.67
CA VAL A 107 7.49 23.72 16.82
C VAL A 107 6.24 23.76 15.93
N PHE A 108 5.42 24.79 16.07
CA PHE A 108 4.19 24.95 15.29
C PHE A 108 4.26 26.17 14.36
N GLY A 109 3.70 26.02 13.17
CA GLY A 109 3.59 27.10 12.19
C GLY A 109 2.23 27.80 12.16
N ASP A 110 1.27 27.44 13.01
CA ASP A 110 -0.19 27.56 12.85
C ASP A 110 -0.83 28.97 12.57
N ARG A 111 -2.14 29.07 12.78
CA ARG A 111 -3.13 29.77 11.93
C ARG A 111 -2.90 31.26 11.65
N VAL A 112 -3.39 31.73 10.50
CA VAL A 112 -3.58 33.17 10.25
C VAL A 112 -4.58 33.77 11.24
N GLN A 113 -4.11 34.69 12.07
CA GLN A 113 -4.93 35.36 13.07
C GLN A 113 -6.01 36.26 12.44
N PRO A 114 -7.19 36.43 13.06
CA PRO A 114 -8.23 37.31 12.56
C PRO A 114 -7.72 38.73 12.27
N GLY A 115 -7.88 39.19 11.04
CA GLY A 115 -7.44 40.52 10.61
C GLY A 115 -5.96 40.62 10.20
N GLN A 116 -5.22 39.51 10.17
CA GLN A 116 -3.89 39.44 9.55
C GLN A 116 -3.99 38.86 8.13
N ASP A 117 -3.05 39.25 7.26
CA ASP A 117 -2.89 38.64 5.94
C ASP A 117 -1.91 37.47 5.98
N LEU A 118 -2.13 36.51 5.09
CA LEU A 118 -1.36 35.26 5.02
C LEU A 118 0.14 35.49 4.77
N ASP A 119 0.50 36.50 3.98
CA ASP A 119 1.89 36.74 3.59
C ASP A 119 2.69 37.36 4.75
N SER A 120 2.09 38.30 5.48
CA SER A 120 2.66 38.80 6.73
C SER A 120 2.83 37.68 7.75
N THR A 121 1.82 36.82 7.91
CA THR A 121 1.89 35.66 8.81
C THR A 121 3.02 34.71 8.46
N ARG A 122 3.15 34.36 7.18
CA ARG A 122 4.28 33.58 6.68
C ARG A 122 5.62 34.25 6.94
N GLY A 123 5.69 35.58 6.77
CA GLY A 123 6.89 36.37 6.97
C GLY A 123 7.46 36.20 8.37
N PHE A 124 6.66 36.42 9.41
CA PHE A 124 7.17 36.32 10.78
C PHE A 124 7.38 34.88 11.26
N ILE A 125 6.64 33.89 10.73
CA ILE A 125 6.93 32.47 10.98
C ILE A 125 8.29 32.10 10.38
N ALA A 126 8.54 32.50 9.14
CA ALA A 126 9.80 32.23 8.45
C ALA A 126 11.00 32.89 9.15
N GLU A 127 10.84 34.14 9.62
CA GLU A 127 11.88 34.86 10.37
C GLU A 127 12.25 34.09 11.67
N ALA A 128 11.26 33.67 12.45
CA ALA A 128 11.50 32.93 13.69
C ALA A 128 12.19 31.58 13.42
N LEU A 129 11.75 30.84 12.39
CA LEU A 129 12.34 29.56 12.02
C LEU A 129 13.77 29.70 11.48
N GLN A 130 14.07 30.77 10.76
CA GLN A 130 15.43 31.07 10.31
C GLN A 130 16.35 31.34 11.51
N GLY A 131 15.93 32.18 12.45
CA GLY A 131 16.70 32.46 13.66
C GLY A 131 16.89 31.22 14.54
N LEU A 132 15.88 30.36 14.67
CA LEU A 132 16.03 29.08 15.37
C LEU A 132 16.97 28.14 14.62
N GLY A 133 16.92 28.12 13.29
CA GLY A 133 17.86 27.35 12.48
C GLY A 133 19.31 27.78 12.66
N GLU A 134 19.58 29.08 12.79
CA GLU A 134 20.91 29.60 13.14
C GLU A 134 21.35 29.17 14.54
N THR A 135 20.43 29.16 15.50
CA THR A 135 20.67 28.72 16.88
C THR A 135 20.90 27.21 16.97
N ALA A 136 20.16 26.42 16.19
CA ALA A 136 20.19 24.96 16.21
C ALA A 136 21.42 24.37 15.50
N ARG A 137 21.90 25.04 14.44
CA ARG A 137 23.03 24.59 13.61
C ARG A 137 24.30 24.24 14.41
N PRO A 138 24.83 25.09 15.31
CA PRO A 138 26.02 24.75 16.10
C PRO A 138 25.77 23.65 17.13
N LEU A 139 24.52 23.41 17.51
CA LEU A 139 24.12 22.36 18.44
C LEU A 139 23.96 20.99 17.78
N GLY A 140 23.93 20.93 16.44
CA GLY A 140 23.66 19.70 15.70
C GLY A 140 22.23 19.19 15.85
N VAL A 141 21.29 20.09 16.19
CA VAL A 141 19.87 19.79 16.38
C VAL A 141 19.07 20.43 15.23
N GLU A 142 17.97 19.82 14.84
CA GLU A 142 17.05 20.35 13.85
C GLU A 142 15.79 21.01 14.47
N VAL A 143 15.16 21.89 13.69
CA VAL A 143 13.86 22.48 14.01
C VAL A 143 12.84 21.93 13.03
N TRP A 144 11.81 21.27 13.54
CA TRP A 144 10.76 20.65 12.74
C TRP A 144 9.42 21.31 12.99
N ILE A 145 8.71 21.65 11.91
CA ILE A 145 7.38 22.26 11.98
C ILE A 145 6.36 21.15 11.89
N GLU A 146 5.43 21.02 12.83
CA GLU A 146 4.36 20.03 12.69
C GLU A 146 3.37 20.38 11.58
N SER A 147 2.91 19.36 10.83
CA SER A 147 1.81 19.45 9.86
C SER A 147 0.46 19.67 10.54
N HIS A 148 0.37 20.73 11.32
CA HIS A 148 -0.82 21.17 12.00
C HIS A 148 -1.08 22.64 11.61
N GLY A 149 -2.32 22.96 11.23
CA GLY A 149 -2.63 24.26 10.62
C GLY A 149 -2.14 24.36 9.17
N ASP A 150 -1.62 25.52 8.77
CA ASP A 150 -1.39 25.86 7.35
C ASP A 150 0.02 25.48 6.81
N PHE A 151 0.91 24.80 7.58
CA PHE A 151 2.36 24.58 7.26
C PHE A 151 2.93 23.23 7.81
N ALA A 152 4.02 22.61 7.25
CA ALA A 152 4.47 21.25 7.67
C ALA A 152 5.92 20.74 7.35
N ARG A 153 6.55 19.97 8.28
CA ARG A 153 7.76 19.07 8.16
C ARG A 153 7.77 17.82 9.09
N VAL A 154 7.21 17.85 10.31
CA VAL A 154 6.79 16.64 11.07
C VAL A 154 5.46 16.23 10.49
N TRP A 155 5.31 14.95 10.15
CA TRP A 155 4.11 14.46 9.51
C TRP A 155 3.17 13.84 10.54
N ASP A 156 2.03 14.49 10.77
CA ASP A 156 0.87 13.93 11.44
C ASP A 156 -0.23 13.69 10.39
N PRO A 157 -0.34 12.47 9.87
CA PRO A 157 -1.33 12.15 8.85
C PRO A 157 -2.77 12.08 9.40
N ALA A 158 -2.94 11.86 10.70
CA ALA A 158 -4.26 11.83 11.32
C ALA A 158 -4.85 13.25 11.41
N ASN A 159 -4.02 14.25 11.74
CA ASN A 159 -4.43 15.66 11.72
C ASN A 159 -4.82 16.11 10.30
N ALA A 160 -4.05 15.72 9.28
CA ALA A 160 -4.36 16.04 7.88
C ALA A 160 -5.67 15.36 7.41
N PHE A 161 -5.88 14.10 7.80
CA PHE A 161 -7.10 13.37 7.54
C PHE A 161 -8.32 14.00 8.24
N GLU A 162 -8.21 14.36 9.52
CA GLU A 162 -9.28 15.01 10.25
C GLU A 162 -9.66 16.38 9.64
N ALA A 163 -8.66 17.17 9.27
CA ALA A 163 -8.87 18.53 8.77
C ALA A 163 -9.41 18.58 7.33
N ALA A 164 -8.94 17.69 6.45
CA ALA A 164 -9.17 17.78 5.01
C ALA A 164 -9.55 16.46 4.33
N GLY A 165 -9.60 15.34 5.06
CA GLY A 165 -9.77 14.01 4.48
C GLY A 165 -8.58 13.56 3.63
N GLU A 166 -7.38 14.11 3.87
CA GLU A 166 -6.17 13.74 3.16
C GLU A 166 -5.80 12.27 3.46
N GLU A 167 -5.67 11.46 2.41
CA GLU A 167 -5.23 10.08 2.53
C GLU A 167 -3.71 10.00 2.79
N PRO A 168 -3.19 9.06 3.60
CA PRO A 168 -1.76 8.99 3.91
C PRO A 168 -0.82 8.95 2.71
N ALA A 169 -1.25 8.34 1.59
CA ALA A 169 -0.45 8.29 0.37
C ALA A 169 -0.25 9.68 -0.26
N GLU A 170 -1.22 10.58 -0.11
CA GLU A 170 -1.16 11.94 -0.65
C GLU A 170 -0.15 12.79 0.14
N GLY A 171 -0.27 12.82 1.46
CA GLY A 171 0.67 13.52 2.34
C GLY A 171 2.09 12.99 2.16
N ARG A 172 2.25 11.67 2.04
CA ARG A 172 3.56 11.07 1.79
C ARG A 172 4.17 11.50 0.46
N ARG A 173 3.37 11.58 -0.60
CA ARG A 173 3.82 12.02 -1.93
C ARG A 173 4.30 13.47 -1.92
N VAL A 174 3.67 14.33 -1.10
CA VAL A 174 4.01 15.76 -1.01
C VAL A 174 5.27 15.98 -0.16
N LEU A 175 5.33 15.37 1.03
CA LEU A 175 6.42 15.59 1.98
C LEU A 175 7.68 14.79 1.62
N GLY A 176 7.53 13.56 1.08
CA GLY A 176 8.63 12.74 0.60
C GLY A 176 9.79 12.61 1.60
N ASP A 177 10.98 12.98 1.18
CA ASP A 177 12.23 12.90 1.97
C ASP A 177 12.37 14.05 2.98
N LEU A 178 11.40 14.98 3.07
CA LEU A 178 11.38 16.03 4.08
C LEU A 178 10.88 15.54 5.43
N ILE A 179 10.24 14.37 5.49
CA ILE A 179 9.76 13.76 6.73
C ILE A 179 10.97 13.40 7.59
N ARG A 180 11.03 13.97 8.81
CA ARG A 180 12.07 13.69 9.81
C ARG A 180 11.54 12.91 11.01
N HIS A 181 10.25 13.10 11.30
CA HIS A 181 9.54 12.50 12.42
C HIS A 181 8.08 12.32 12.02
N VAL A 182 7.42 11.30 12.57
CA VAL A 182 6.03 10.98 12.28
C VAL A 182 5.27 10.84 13.59
N HIS A 183 4.17 11.58 13.74
CA HIS A 183 3.18 11.29 14.77
C HIS A 183 2.18 10.29 14.21
N LEU A 184 1.84 9.28 14.99
CA LEU A 184 0.84 8.28 14.61
C LEU A 184 -0.20 8.18 15.71
N LYS A 185 -1.47 8.30 15.31
CA LYS A 185 -2.65 8.06 16.13
C LYS A 185 -3.73 7.45 15.24
N ASP A 186 -4.72 6.81 15.84
CA ASP A 186 -5.89 6.30 15.14
C ASP A 186 -7.11 7.10 15.58
N LEU A 187 -8.11 7.22 14.72
CA LEU A 187 -9.26 8.11 14.91
C LEU A 187 -10.58 7.36 14.68
N SER A 188 -11.55 7.57 15.57
CA SER A 188 -12.92 7.07 15.43
C SER A 188 -13.92 8.21 15.34
N HIS A 189 -14.87 8.12 14.41
CA HIS A 189 -15.93 9.11 14.25
C HIS A 189 -17.07 8.87 15.27
N THR A 190 -17.33 9.87 16.11
CA THR A 190 -18.34 9.91 17.19
C THR A 190 -19.67 10.54 16.80
N GLY A 191 -19.85 10.92 15.53
CA GLY A 191 -21.07 11.54 15.03
C GLY A 191 -21.08 13.07 15.19
N THR A 192 -21.87 13.78 14.38
CA THR A 192 -21.90 15.24 14.36
C THR A 192 -22.85 15.79 15.42
N ALA A 193 -22.35 16.12 16.60
CA ALA A 193 -23.01 17.07 17.50
C ALA A 193 -22.40 18.46 17.28
N ALA A 194 -23.26 19.45 17.07
CA ALA A 194 -22.97 20.85 16.74
C ALA A 194 -21.55 21.37 17.10
N GLY A 195 -20.68 21.49 16.09
CA GLY A 195 -19.51 22.37 16.13
C GLY A 195 -18.21 21.82 16.74
N VAL A 196 -18.16 20.53 17.11
CA VAL A 196 -16.92 19.83 17.45
C VAL A 196 -16.63 18.83 16.34
N THR A 197 -15.37 18.72 15.90
CA THR A 197 -14.98 17.73 14.89
C THR A 197 -15.46 16.35 15.35
N GLY A 198 -16.04 15.58 14.42
CA GLY A 198 -16.66 14.30 14.75
C GLY A 198 -15.65 13.25 15.21
N TRP A 199 -14.35 13.52 15.19
CA TRP A 199 -13.28 12.55 15.42
C TRP A 199 -12.80 12.54 16.87
N ARG A 200 -12.40 11.36 17.35
CA ARG A 200 -11.70 11.18 18.64
C ARG A 200 -10.58 10.18 18.49
N PRO A 201 -9.47 10.32 19.25
CA PRO A 201 -8.45 9.28 19.34
C PRO A 201 -9.05 7.93 19.71
N ALA A 202 -8.62 6.89 19.01
CA ALA A 202 -8.97 5.49 19.25
C ALA A 202 -7.70 4.66 19.43
N LEU A 203 -7.84 3.52 20.12
CA LEU A 203 -6.73 2.56 20.19
C LEU A 203 -6.30 2.15 18.78
N ALA A 204 -4.99 2.03 18.58
CA ALA A 204 -4.42 1.82 17.26
C ALA A 204 -4.95 0.52 16.61
N GLY A 205 -5.53 0.63 15.43
CA GLY A 205 -6.16 -0.46 14.69
C GLY A 205 -7.65 -0.64 14.97
N GLU A 206 -8.25 0.15 15.87
CA GLU A 206 -9.68 0.12 16.17
C GLU A 206 -10.43 1.31 15.56
N GLY A 207 -9.72 2.30 15.03
CA GLY A 207 -10.32 3.46 14.37
C GLY A 207 -10.60 3.25 12.87
N GLN A 208 -11.05 4.34 12.25
CA GLN A 208 -11.36 4.43 10.83
C GLN A 208 -10.25 5.13 10.05
N PHE A 209 -9.29 5.77 10.73
CA PHE A 209 -8.12 6.33 10.08
C PHE A 209 -7.18 5.19 9.66
N PRO A 210 -6.64 5.19 8.42
CA PRO A 210 -5.79 4.10 7.91
C PRO A 210 -4.37 4.09 8.51
N ALA A 211 -4.24 3.96 9.83
CA ALA A 211 -2.97 4.00 10.57
C ALA A 211 -1.99 2.89 10.14
N ALA A 212 -2.49 1.70 9.78
CA ALA A 212 -1.65 0.60 9.28
C ALA A 212 -1.01 0.93 7.92
N ASP A 213 -1.71 1.69 7.06
CA ASP A 213 -1.21 2.08 5.75
C ASP A 213 -0.08 3.11 5.87
N VAL A 214 -0.11 3.97 6.90
CA VAL A 214 1.02 4.87 7.24
C VAL A 214 2.29 4.06 7.49
N LEU A 215 2.22 3.05 8.36
CA LEU A 215 3.36 2.16 8.65
C LEU A 215 3.84 1.43 7.39
N ALA A 216 2.91 0.95 6.56
CA ALA A 216 3.24 0.26 5.32
C ALA A 216 3.93 1.18 4.30
N LEU A 217 3.49 2.43 4.16
CA LEU A 217 4.11 3.44 3.30
C LEU A 217 5.52 3.81 3.78
N LEU A 218 5.69 4.03 5.08
CA LEU A 218 7.01 4.30 5.68
C LEU A 218 7.97 3.12 5.48
N HIS A 219 7.48 1.90 5.69
CA HIS A 219 8.27 0.68 5.51
C HIS A 219 8.76 0.52 4.07
N ARG A 220 7.84 0.59 3.09
CA ARG A 220 8.17 0.43 1.66
C ARG A 220 9.16 1.47 1.15
N SER A 221 9.16 2.65 1.75
CA SER A 221 10.07 3.73 1.38
C SER A 221 11.45 3.67 2.04
N GLY A 222 11.66 2.74 2.98
CA GLY A 222 12.90 2.67 3.74
C GLY A 222 13.07 3.77 4.80
N TYR A 223 11.98 4.32 5.33
CA TYR A 223 12.06 5.30 6.41
C TYR A 223 12.71 4.69 7.66
N ASP A 224 13.74 5.34 8.18
CA ASP A 224 14.56 4.89 9.30
C ASP A 224 14.42 5.75 10.57
N GLY A 225 13.67 6.86 10.49
CA GLY A 225 13.33 7.72 11.62
C GLY A 225 12.33 7.13 12.61
N PHE A 226 11.89 7.96 13.55
CA PHE A 226 10.91 7.60 14.57
C PHE A 226 9.48 7.71 14.05
N VAL A 227 8.64 6.75 14.47
CA VAL A 227 7.19 6.82 14.45
C VAL A 227 6.73 6.88 15.90
N SER A 228 6.24 8.04 16.30
CA SER A 228 5.86 8.35 17.67
C SER A 228 4.36 8.21 17.87
N PHE A 229 3.96 7.36 18.81
CA PHE A 229 2.56 7.28 19.21
C PHE A 229 2.15 8.54 19.95
N GLU A 230 1.29 9.35 19.31
CA GLU A 230 0.76 10.56 19.90
C GLU A 230 -0.61 10.28 20.53
N TRP A 231 -0.57 9.72 21.74
CA TRP A 231 -1.78 9.53 22.54
C TRP A 231 -2.14 10.84 23.25
N GLU A 232 -3.32 11.39 22.99
CA GLU A 232 -3.66 12.75 23.44
C GLU A 232 -4.39 12.78 24.79
N LYS A 233 -3.96 11.95 25.75
CA LYS A 233 -4.61 11.80 27.06
C LYS A 233 -4.75 13.12 27.83
N ARG A 234 -3.78 14.02 27.66
CA ARG A 234 -3.80 15.37 28.25
C ARG A 234 -5.02 16.19 27.80
N TRP A 235 -5.46 16.03 26.55
CA TRP A 235 -6.54 16.81 25.94
C TRP A 235 -7.87 16.07 25.95
N HIS A 236 -7.84 14.74 25.96
CA HIS A 236 -9.02 13.89 26.01
C HIS A 236 -9.00 12.98 27.26
N PRO A 237 -9.37 13.48 28.45
CA PRO A 237 -9.31 12.69 29.68
C PRO A 237 -10.15 11.42 29.65
N SER A 238 -11.15 11.33 28.77
CA SER A 238 -12.06 10.20 28.63
C SER A 238 -11.50 9.00 27.85
N ILE A 239 -10.41 9.17 27.10
CA ILE A 239 -9.80 8.03 26.37
C ILE A 239 -9.05 7.13 27.35
N GLU A 240 -8.64 5.95 26.91
CA GLU A 240 -7.95 4.96 27.71
C GLU A 240 -6.70 5.53 28.41
N GLU A 241 -6.43 5.02 29.62
CA GLU A 241 -5.24 5.38 30.38
C GLU A 241 -3.95 4.92 29.64
N PRO A 242 -2.82 5.61 29.82
CA PRO A 242 -1.55 5.25 29.16
C PRO A 242 -1.08 3.82 29.46
N GLU A 243 -1.44 3.27 30.63
CA GLU A 243 -1.19 1.88 31.01
C GLU A 243 -1.88 0.87 30.09
N VAL A 244 -2.93 1.29 29.37
CA VAL A 244 -3.64 0.48 28.37
C VAL A 244 -3.14 0.84 26.97
N ALA A 245 -3.11 2.13 26.65
CA ALA A 245 -2.84 2.60 25.29
C ALA A 245 -1.38 2.35 24.85
N LEU A 246 -0.39 2.60 25.70
CA LEU A 246 1.02 2.44 25.31
C LEU A 246 1.40 0.97 25.06
N PRO A 247 1.05 0.00 25.92
CA PRO A 247 1.30 -1.41 25.62
C PRO A 247 0.51 -1.90 24.39
N HIS A 248 -0.70 -1.37 24.19
CA HIS A 248 -1.51 -1.70 23.01
C HIS A 248 -0.81 -1.27 21.73
N PHE A 249 -0.40 0.00 21.64
CA PHE A 249 0.25 0.52 20.44
C PHE A 249 1.52 -0.27 20.10
N ALA A 250 2.39 -0.52 21.09
CA ALA A 250 3.63 -1.27 20.89
C ALA A 250 3.36 -2.67 20.28
N ARG A 251 2.39 -3.41 20.84
CA ARG A 251 1.99 -4.73 20.31
C ARG A 251 1.40 -4.65 18.91
N TRP A 252 0.52 -3.68 18.67
CA TRP A 252 -0.14 -3.47 17.37
C TRP A 252 0.87 -3.11 16.28
N ALA A 253 1.68 -2.07 16.50
CA ALA A 253 2.67 -1.58 15.56
C ALA A 253 3.70 -2.67 15.24
N SER A 254 4.22 -3.36 16.27
CA SER A 254 5.12 -4.50 16.08
C SER A 254 4.47 -5.63 15.27
N GLY A 255 3.17 -5.89 15.46
CA GLY A 255 2.43 -6.87 14.69
C GLY A 255 2.28 -6.48 13.21
N VAL A 256 2.03 -5.20 12.93
CA VAL A 256 2.00 -4.67 11.55
C VAL A 256 3.38 -4.78 10.91
N LEU A 257 4.42 -4.30 11.58
CA LEU A 257 5.80 -4.33 11.07
C LEU A 257 6.28 -5.75 10.78
N ARG A 258 6.04 -6.71 11.67
CA ARG A 258 6.38 -8.13 11.41
C ARG A 258 5.67 -8.70 10.18
N ARG A 259 4.43 -8.29 9.90
CA ARG A 259 3.72 -8.71 8.68
C ARG A 259 4.37 -8.10 7.44
N LEU A 260 4.71 -6.81 7.48
CA LEU A 260 5.38 -6.11 6.39
C LEU A 260 6.79 -6.65 6.11
N GLU A 261 7.54 -6.97 7.17
CA GLU A 261 8.84 -7.65 7.09
C GLU A 261 8.68 -9.08 6.56
N GLY A 262 7.65 -9.80 7.01
CA GLY A 262 7.28 -11.12 6.48
C GLY A 262 6.99 -11.08 4.98
N GLU A 263 6.19 -10.11 4.52
CA GLU A 263 5.91 -9.87 3.10
C GLU A 263 7.16 -9.49 2.30
N SER A 264 8.09 -8.72 2.91
CA SER A 264 9.37 -8.32 2.33
C SER A 264 10.40 -9.48 2.28
N ALA A 265 10.40 -10.35 3.30
CA ALA A 265 11.25 -11.54 3.39
C ALA A 265 10.77 -12.66 2.46
N ILE A 266 9.46 -12.77 2.28
CA ILE A 266 8.81 -13.57 1.25
C ILE A 266 9.22 -13.11 -0.16
N THR A 267 9.67 -11.86 -0.33
CA THR A 267 10.23 -11.36 -1.60
C THR A 267 11.74 -11.66 -1.80
N THR A 268 12.46 -12.20 -0.81
CA THR A 268 13.92 -12.46 -0.87
C THR A 268 14.32 -13.93 -0.95
N THR A 269 13.39 -14.88 -0.86
CA THR A 269 13.67 -16.26 -1.29
C THR A 269 13.65 -16.30 -2.81
N ALA A 270 14.78 -16.67 -3.43
CA ALA A 270 14.84 -16.87 -4.87
C ALA A 270 13.76 -17.89 -5.28
N PRO A 271 12.93 -17.60 -6.30
CA PRO A 271 11.89 -18.52 -6.72
C PRO A 271 12.50 -19.84 -7.14
N ARG A 272 11.81 -20.95 -6.87
CA ARG A 272 12.17 -22.24 -7.48
C ARG A 272 11.78 -22.14 -8.96
N ALA A 273 12.77 -21.93 -9.81
CA ALA A 273 12.60 -21.77 -11.25
C ALA A 273 13.03 -23.02 -12.02
N PHE A 274 12.22 -23.47 -12.97
CA PHE A 274 12.54 -24.59 -13.87
C PHE A 274 11.81 -24.43 -15.22
N ARG A 275 11.98 -25.40 -16.12
CA ARG A 275 11.31 -25.41 -17.43
C ARG A 275 10.59 -26.73 -17.70
N ARG A 276 9.49 -26.64 -18.45
CA ARG A 276 8.75 -27.77 -19.02
C ARG A 276 8.54 -27.50 -20.52
N GLY A 277 9.29 -28.20 -21.37
CA GLY A 277 9.40 -27.79 -22.77
C GLY A 277 9.98 -26.37 -22.88
N ARG A 278 9.25 -25.46 -23.52
CA ARG A 278 9.61 -24.03 -23.62
C ARG A 278 9.03 -23.15 -22.51
N LEU A 279 8.07 -23.67 -21.73
CA LEU A 279 7.43 -22.93 -20.64
C LEU A 279 8.42 -22.78 -19.48
N GLY A 280 8.72 -21.53 -19.09
CA GLY A 280 9.36 -21.24 -17.81
C GLY A 280 8.35 -21.38 -16.69
N VAL A 281 8.76 -21.92 -15.55
CA VAL A 281 7.91 -22.08 -14.37
C VAL A 281 8.66 -21.52 -13.16
N ASP A 282 8.06 -20.53 -12.50
CA ASP A 282 8.61 -19.87 -11.33
C ASP A 282 7.65 -20.08 -10.15
N VAL A 283 8.15 -20.68 -9.07
CA VAL A 283 7.38 -20.97 -7.85
C VAL A 283 7.79 -20.00 -6.74
N TYR A 284 6.81 -19.36 -6.13
CA TYR A 284 6.99 -18.35 -5.11
C TYR A 284 6.31 -18.72 -3.78
N PRO A 285 6.80 -18.21 -2.65
CA PRO A 285 6.15 -18.35 -1.35
C PRO A 285 4.83 -17.58 -1.28
N GLY A 286 3.73 -18.29 -1.55
CA GLY A 286 2.37 -17.74 -1.46
C GLY A 286 1.99 -16.74 -2.55
N ARG A 287 0.73 -16.33 -2.51
CA ARG A 287 0.11 -15.44 -3.51
C ARG A 287 0.73 -14.04 -3.59
N PRO A 288 1.04 -13.34 -2.48
CA PRO A 288 1.56 -11.97 -2.55
C PRO A 288 2.92 -11.90 -3.27
N ALA A 289 3.84 -12.83 -2.96
CA ALA A 289 5.16 -12.90 -3.58
C ALA A 289 5.06 -13.13 -5.09
N MET A 290 4.22 -14.11 -5.46
CA MET A 290 3.94 -14.46 -6.85
C MET A 290 3.36 -13.26 -7.61
N GLY A 291 2.36 -12.59 -7.03
CA GLY A 291 1.71 -11.42 -7.60
C GLY A 291 2.68 -10.25 -7.82
N ALA A 292 3.49 -9.92 -6.82
CA ALA A 292 4.49 -8.86 -6.92
C ALA A 292 5.59 -9.16 -7.95
N ALA A 293 6.04 -10.41 -8.03
CA ALA A 293 7.04 -10.82 -9.02
C ALA A 293 6.49 -10.76 -10.45
N ALA A 294 5.27 -11.23 -10.66
CA ALA A 294 4.59 -11.13 -11.94
C ALA A 294 4.33 -9.66 -12.33
N ALA A 295 3.95 -8.80 -11.38
CA ALA A 295 3.76 -7.37 -11.60
C ALA A 295 5.04 -6.71 -12.12
N ARG A 296 6.19 -6.96 -11.48
CA ARG A 296 7.49 -6.46 -11.95
C ARG A 296 7.84 -6.92 -13.37
N LEU A 297 7.62 -8.20 -13.69
CA LEU A 297 7.86 -8.72 -15.04
C LEU A 297 6.96 -8.01 -16.05
N VAL A 298 5.66 -7.89 -15.76
CA VAL A 298 4.67 -7.25 -16.62
C VAL A 298 4.97 -5.76 -16.81
N ALA A 299 5.26 -5.01 -15.74
CA ALA A 299 5.65 -3.61 -15.80
C ALA A 299 6.86 -3.41 -16.72
N ALA A 300 7.91 -4.23 -16.57
CA ALA A 300 9.08 -4.18 -17.44
C ALA A 300 8.73 -4.43 -18.92
N ARG A 301 7.81 -5.37 -19.21
CA ARG A 301 7.35 -5.61 -20.59
C ARG A 301 6.51 -4.45 -21.15
N ILE A 302 5.68 -3.83 -20.31
CA ILE A 302 4.90 -2.64 -20.69
C ILE A 302 5.86 -1.52 -21.06
N HIS A 303 6.91 -1.28 -20.27
CA HIS A 303 7.96 -0.31 -20.60
C HIS A 303 8.64 -0.63 -21.93
N GLU A 304 9.15 -1.86 -22.09
CA GLU A 304 9.82 -2.29 -23.32
C GLU A 304 8.95 -2.04 -24.57
N GLN A 305 7.65 -2.35 -24.50
CA GLN A 305 6.73 -2.11 -25.62
C GLN A 305 6.43 -0.63 -25.80
N ALA A 306 6.17 0.11 -24.72
CA ALA A 306 5.85 1.53 -24.77
C ALA A 306 7.00 2.39 -25.28
N ASP A 307 8.24 2.01 -24.98
CA ASP A 307 9.45 2.70 -25.45
C ASP A 307 9.73 2.40 -26.92
N ARG A 308 9.48 1.16 -27.37
CA ARG A 308 9.66 0.77 -28.77
C ARG A 308 8.58 1.33 -29.69
N ASP A 309 7.32 1.23 -29.27
CA ASP A 309 6.15 1.43 -30.15
C ASP A 309 5.35 2.69 -29.79
N GLY A 310 5.73 3.43 -28.74
CA GLY A 310 5.00 4.58 -28.21
C GLY A 310 3.70 4.22 -27.46
N ARG A 311 3.37 2.94 -27.39
CA ARG A 311 2.19 2.37 -26.71
C ARG A 311 2.47 0.92 -26.30
N ALA A 312 1.74 0.41 -25.32
CA ALA A 312 1.77 -1.01 -24.96
C ALA A 312 0.35 -1.59 -25.03
N ALA A 313 0.17 -2.70 -25.74
CA ALA A 313 -1.13 -3.37 -25.86
C ALA A 313 -1.09 -4.68 -25.08
N VAL A 314 -1.96 -4.81 -24.07
CA VAL A 314 -1.91 -5.88 -23.06
C VAL A 314 -3.28 -6.51 -22.88
N ILE A 315 -3.34 -7.84 -22.84
CA ILE A 315 -4.55 -8.60 -22.52
C ILE A 315 -4.47 -9.03 -21.06
N PHE A 316 -5.51 -8.71 -20.27
CA PHE A 316 -5.60 -9.02 -18.84
C PHE A 316 -6.60 -10.17 -18.59
N ALA A 317 -6.25 -11.07 -17.68
CA ALA A 317 -7.17 -12.09 -17.18
C ALA A 317 -8.06 -11.52 -16.07
N SER A 318 -9.30 -12.01 -16.00
CA SER A 318 -10.30 -11.59 -15.00
C SER A 318 -10.68 -12.75 -14.09
N ALA A 319 -9.98 -12.90 -12.96
CA ALA A 319 -10.32 -13.90 -11.96
C ALA A 319 -9.72 -13.55 -10.58
N PRO A 320 -10.29 -14.05 -9.47
CA PRO A 320 -9.73 -13.82 -8.13
C PRO A 320 -8.26 -14.24 -7.99
N SER A 321 -7.77 -15.16 -8.82
CA SER A 321 -6.34 -15.54 -8.90
C SER A 321 -5.40 -14.38 -9.26
N GLN A 322 -5.93 -13.29 -9.83
CA GLN A 322 -5.16 -12.15 -10.30
C GLN A 322 -5.06 -11.01 -9.28
N ASN A 323 -5.80 -11.07 -8.16
CA ASN A 323 -5.98 -9.94 -7.25
C ASN A 323 -4.66 -9.33 -6.76
N GLU A 324 -3.73 -10.14 -6.23
CA GLU A 324 -2.46 -9.65 -5.69
C GLU A 324 -1.56 -9.05 -6.79
N PHE A 325 -1.60 -9.65 -7.98
CA PHE A 325 -0.88 -9.13 -9.15
C PHE A 325 -1.43 -7.79 -9.63
N LEU A 326 -2.76 -7.68 -9.77
CA LEU A 326 -3.40 -6.45 -10.23
C LEU A 326 -3.16 -5.30 -9.23
N ALA A 327 -3.25 -5.58 -7.93
CA ALA A 327 -2.92 -4.61 -6.89
C ALA A 327 -1.45 -4.18 -6.97
N ALA A 328 -0.51 -5.13 -7.03
CA ALA A 328 0.91 -4.82 -7.13
C ALA A 328 1.28 -4.04 -8.41
N LEU A 329 0.65 -4.35 -9.55
CA LEU A 329 0.88 -3.65 -10.81
C LEU A 329 0.28 -2.24 -10.77
N ARG A 330 -0.92 -2.08 -10.21
CA ARG A 330 -1.58 -0.78 -10.00
C ARG A 330 -0.74 0.15 -9.15
N ASP A 331 -0.16 -0.38 -8.08
CA ASP A 331 0.60 0.40 -7.09
C ASP A 331 2.03 0.73 -7.58
N ASP A 332 2.45 0.18 -8.72
CA ASP A 332 3.70 0.54 -9.39
C ASP A 332 3.54 1.85 -10.20
N ALA A 333 3.97 2.95 -9.59
CA ALA A 333 3.91 4.29 -10.18
C ALA A 333 4.80 4.47 -11.43
N THR A 334 5.67 3.51 -11.75
CA THR A 334 6.53 3.58 -12.95
C THR A 334 5.78 3.21 -14.22
N VAL A 335 4.71 2.42 -14.11
CA VAL A 335 3.95 1.92 -15.27
C VAL A 335 3.36 3.10 -16.06
N PRO A 336 3.64 3.21 -17.38
CA PRO A 336 3.18 4.32 -18.20
C PRO A 336 1.72 4.14 -18.63
N TRP A 337 0.79 4.13 -17.67
CA TRP A 337 -0.64 3.86 -17.90
C TRP A 337 -1.27 4.62 -19.08
N PRO A 338 -1.01 5.93 -19.29
CA PRO A 338 -1.57 6.65 -20.44
C PRO A 338 -1.13 6.14 -21.82
N LYS A 339 -0.13 5.25 -21.88
CA LYS A 339 0.32 4.56 -23.10
C LYS A 339 -0.25 3.14 -23.24
N VAL A 340 -0.93 2.62 -22.22
CA VAL A 340 -1.45 1.25 -22.17
C VAL A 340 -2.81 1.14 -22.84
N ILE A 341 -2.95 0.20 -23.77
CA ILE A 341 -4.21 -0.22 -24.39
C ILE A 341 -4.53 -1.61 -23.86
N ALA A 342 -5.63 -1.72 -23.11
CA ALA A 342 -6.02 -2.94 -22.42
C ALA A 342 -7.10 -3.71 -23.18
N PHE A 343 -7.02 -5.03 -23.08
CA PHE A 343 -7.99 -6.02 -23.54
C PHE A 343 -8.26 -7.02 -22.41
N HIS A 344 -9.30 -7.84 -22.56
CA HIS A 344 -9.51 -9.03 -21.71
C HIS A 344 -9.67 -10.29 -22.57
N LEU A 345 -9.68 -11.45 -21.94
CA LEU A 345 -9.70 -12.74 -22.62
C LEU A 345 -11.11 -13.20 -23.02
N ASP A 346 -12.11 -12.81 -22.24
CA ASP A 346 -13.42 -13.43 -22.29
C ASP A 346 -14.49 -12.59 -21.60
N GLU A 347 -15.75 -12.86 -21.95
CA GLU A 347 -16.94 -12.34 -21.27
C GLU A 347 -18.12 -13.28 -21.52
N TYR A 348 -19.03 -13.37 -20.56
CA TYR A 348 -20.23 -14.18 -20.74
C TYR A 348 -21.20 -13.56 -21.76
N VAL A 349 -21.85 -14.41 -22.56
CA VAL A 349 -22.96 -13.98 -23.40
C VAL A 349 -24.19 -13.72 -22.51
N GLY A 350 -24.83 -12.57 -22.70
CA GLY A 350 -25.99 -12.11 -21.95
C GLY A 350 -25.68 -11.36 -20.66
N VAL A 351 -24.40 -11.12 -20.34
CA VAL A 351 -24.00 -10.43 -19.11
C VAL A 351 -23.57 -9.00 -19.41
N GLY A 352 -24.31 -8.03 -18.87
CA GLY A 352 -24.02 -6.61 -19.03
C GLY A 352 -22.79 -6.13 -18.24
N PRO A 353 -22.19 -5.00 -18.63
CA PRO A 353 -20.92 -4.49 -18.10
C PRO A 353 -20.96 -4.05 -16.63
N ARG A 354 -22.15 -4.00 -16.01
CA ARG A 354 -22.34 -3.67 -14.57
C ARG A 354 -22.68 -4.91 -13.73
N HIS A 355 -22.90 -6.05 -14.36
CA HIS A 355 -23.24 -7.27 -13.65
C HIS A 355 -22.06 -7.70 -12.74
N PRO A 356 -22.30 -8.17 -11.51
CA PRO A 356 -21.21 -8.60 -10.60
C PRO A 356 -20.27 -9.66 -11.18
N ALA A 357 -20.81 -10.55 -12.02
CA ALA A 357 -20.03 -11.60 -12.69
C ALA A 357 -19.24 -11.11 -13.92
N SER A 358 -19.48 -9.89 -14.41
CA SER A 358 -18.84 -9.40 -15.64
C SER A 358 -17.33 -9.33 -15.46
N PHE A 359 -16.61 -9.95 -16.38
CA PHE A 359 -15.15 -9.91 -16.41
C PHE A 359 -14.62 -8.54 -16.81
N ARG A 360 -15.39 -7.80 -17.60
CA ARG A 360 -15.14 -6.38 -17.85
C ARG A 360 -15.23 -5.59 -16.54
N ARG A 361 -16.29 -5.77 -15.77
CA ARG A 361 -16.46 -5.10 -14.47
C ARG A 361 -15.34 -5.46 -13.49
N PHE A 362 -14.97 -6.74 -13.43
CA PHE A 362 -13.90 -7.22 -12.55
C PHE A 362 -12.60 -6.40 -12.71
N LEU A 363 -12.18 -6.15 -13.95
CA LEU A 363 -10.97 -5.38 -14.26
C LEU A 363 -11.16 -3.87 -14.06
N THR A 364 -12.35 -3.35 -14.36
CA THR A 364 -12.69 -1.95 -14.07
C THR A 364 -12.54 -1.68 -12.57
N ASP A 365 -13.25 -2.45 -11.74
CA ASP A 365 -13.31 -2.28 -10.28
C ASP A 365 -11.93 -2.47 -9.61
N ARG A 366 -11.03 -3.30 -10.18
CA ARG A 366 -9.74 -3.65 -9.55
C ARG A 366 -8.52 -2.93 -10.13
N LEU A 367 -8.62 -2.43 -11.36
CA LEU A 367 -7.49 -1.82 -12.04
C LEU A 367 -7.88 -0.51 -12.72
N PHE A 368 -8.81 -0.54 -13.68
CA PHE A 368 -9.00 0.61 -14.58
C PHE A 368 -9.73 1.81 -13.97
N ASP A 369 -10.42 1.66 -12.83
CA ASP A 369 -10.93 2.79 -12.05
C ASP A 369 -9.85 3.48 -11.20
N HIS A 370 -8.69 2.84 -11.03
CA HIS A 370 -7.59 3.36 -10.23
C HIS A 370 -6.45 3.97 -11.07
N VAL A 371 -6.36 3.61 -12.36
CA VAL A 371 -5.28 4.06 -13.25
C VAL A 371 -5.83 4.52 -14.60
N ARG A 372 -5.22 5.56 -15.16
CA ARG A 372 -5.65 6.13 -16.44
C ARG A 372 -4.97 5.44 -17.61
N VAL A 373 -5.63 4.42 -18.16
CA VAL A 373 -5.21 3.77 -19.42
C VAL A 373 -5.52 4.61 -20.65
N ARG A 374 -4.81 4.37 -21.76
CA ARG A 374 -5.12 4.98 -23.08
C ARG A 374 -6.50 4.55 -23.58
N ALA A 375 -6.80 3.27 -23.47
CA ALA A 375 -8.07 2.67 -23.82
C ALA A 375 -8.22 1.31 -23.14
N PHE A 376 -9.45 0.94 -22.77
CA PHE A 376 -9.82 -0.43 -22.42
C PHE A 376 -10.89 -0.92 -23.40
N HIS A 377 -10.55 -1.96 -24.17
CA HIS A 377 -11.43 -2.61 -25.13
C HIS A 377 -12.00 -3.89 -24.50
N GLY A 378 -13.27 -3.83 -24.07
CA GLY A 378 -14.02 -5.00 -23.61
C GLY A 378 -14.91 -5.61 -24.70
N LEU A 379 -15.18 -6.91 -24.56
CA LEU A 379 -16.26 -7.62 -25.21
C LEU A 379 -17.60 -7.10 -24.68
N ASP A 380 -18.58 -7.03 -25.57
CA ASP A 380 -19.96 -6.66 -25.23
C ASP A 380 -20.80 -7.92 -25.03
N GLY A 381 -20.96 -8.33 -23.76
CA GLY A 381 -21.77 -9.48 -23.39
C GLY A 381 -23.23 -9.37 -23.82
N GLU A 382 -23.77 -8.17 -23.99
CA GLU A 382 -25.16 -7.93 -24.39
C GLU A 382 -25.33 -7.69 -25.90
N ALA A 383 -24.28 -7.94 -26.70
CA ALA A 383 -24.34 -7.77 -28.14
C ALA A 383 -25.47 -8.60 -28.77
N ALA A 384 -26.36 -7.92 -29.48
CA ALA A 384 -27.50 -8.55 -30.16
C ALA A 384 -27.06 -9.53 -31.26
N ASP A 385 -25.93 -9.24 -31.92
CA ASP A 385 -25.29 -10.12 -32.89
C ASP A 385 -23.90 -10.52 -32.37
N GLN A 386 -23.82 -11.75 -31.86
CA GLN A 386 -22.60 -12.31 -31.29
C GLN A 386 -21.50 -12.51 -32.34
N ALA A 387 -21.85 -12.78 -33.60
CA ALA A 387 -20.87 -12.95 -34.67
C ALA A 387 -20.27 -11.59 -35.06
N ALA A 388 -21.10 -10.55 -35.12
CA ALA A 388 -20.63 -9.19 -35.32
C ALA A 388 -19.71 -8.72 -34.16
N GLU A 389 -20.02 -9.11 -32.92
CA GLU A 389 -19.19 -8.78 -31.77
C GLU A 389 -17.82 -9.48 -31.80
N CYS A 390 -17.78 -10.78 -32.12
CA CYS A 390 -16.52 -11.50 -32.37
C CYS A 390 -15.69 -10.82 -33.45
N ALA A 391 -16.30 -10.43 -34.57
CA ALA A 391 -15.62 -9.74 -35.67
C ALA A 391 -15.09 -8.36 -35.27
N ARG A 392 -15.88 -7.58 -34.51
CA ARG A 392 -15.48 -6.28 -33.97
C ARG A 392 -14.27 -6.43 -33.05
N TYR A 393 -14.32 -7.37 -32.11
CA TYR A 393 -13.25 -7.57 -31.14
C TYR A 393 -11.97 -8.10 -31.81
N ALA A 394 -12.09 -9.05 -32.74
CA ALA A 394 -10.98 -9.52 -33.56
C ALA A 394 -10.31 -8.37 -34.36
N ALA A 395 -11.09 -7.48 -34.96
CA ALA A 395 -10.55 -6.31 -35.67
C ALA A 395 -9.77 -5.37 -34.74
N LEU A 396 -10.21 -5.19 -33.49
CA LEU A 396 -9.47 -4.42 -32.48
C LEU A 396 -8.14 -5.09 -32.12
N LEU A 397 -8.15 -6.41 -31.89
CA LEU A 397 -6.95 -7.19 -31.58
C LEU A 397 -5.93 -7.14 -32.72
N GLN A 398 -6.37 -7.28 -33.97
CA GLN A 398 -5.50 -7.21 -35.14
C GLN A 398 -4.93 -5.80 -35.39
N ARG A 399 -5.69 -4.76 -35.07
CA ARG A 399 -5.24 -3.37 -35.17
C ARG A 399 -4.21 -3.04 -34.10
N GLU A 400 -4.50 -3.37 -32.85
CA GLU A 400 -3.65 -2.98 -31.72
C GLU A 400 -2.47 -3.92 -31.52
N ARG A 401 -2.55 -5.17 -31.97
CA ARG A 401 -1.51 -6.22 -31.87
C ARG A 401 -0.94 -6.33 -30.45
N PRO A 402 -1.71 -6.88 -29.49
CA PRO A 402 -1.24 -7.08 -28.13
C PRO A 402 0.13 -7.76 -28.09
N GLY A 403 1.05 -7.19 -27.32
CA GLY A 403 2.41 -7.71 -27.15
C GLY A 403 2.54 -8.67 -25.96
N LEU A 404 1.55 -8.63 -25.06
CA LEU A 404 1.56 -9.33 -23.78
C LEU A 404 0.16 -9.85 -23.45
N ALA A 405 0.08 -11.13 -23.08
CA ALA A 405 -1.13 -11.75 -22.55
C ALA A 405 -0.89 -12.24 -21.13
N ILE A 406 -1.74 -11.80 -20.21
CA ILE A 406 -1.80 -12.28 -18.83
C ILE A 406 -2.94 -13.29 -18.75
N LEU A 407 -2.65 -14.47 -18.22
CA LEU A 407 -3.53 -15.64 -18.29
C LEU A 407 -3.78 -16.22 -16.89
N GLY A 408 -4.97 -16.80 -16.70
CA GLY A 408 -5.22 -17.80 -15.66
C GLY A 408 -5.26 -19.22 -16.26
N ILE A 409 -5.28 -20.24 -15.41
CA ILE A 409 -5.56 -21.62 -15.79
C ILE A 409 -6.77 -22.12 -14.98
N GLY A 410 -7.77 -22.68 -15.68
CA GLY A 410 -8.94 -23.31 -15.10
C GLY A 410 -8.63 -24.58 -14.32
N GLU A 411 -9.55 -25.04 -13.46
CA GLU A 411 -9.36 -26.31 -12.73
C GLU A 411 -9.33 -27.55 -13.64
N ASN A 412 -9.94 -27.47 -14.84
CA ASN A 412 -9.86 -28.48 -15.90
C ASN A 412 -8.68 -28.22 -16.88
N GLY A 413 -7.85 -27.21 -16.62
CA GLY A 413 -6.74 -26.82 -17.49
C GLY A 413 -7.11 -25.94 -18.68
N HIS A 414 -8.32 -25.37 -18.74
CA HIS A 414 -8.67 -24.39 -19.77
C HIS A 414 -7.79 -23.13 -19.71
N LEU A 415 -7.74 -22.42 -20.84
CA LEU A 415 -7.23 -21.06 -20.94
C LEU A 415 -8.36 -20.17 -21.46
N ALA A 416 -8.57 -19.02 -20.81
CA ALA A 416 -9.80 -18.24 -21.00
C ALA A 416 -11.04 -19.16 -20.82
N PHE A 417 -12.10 -19.00 -21.60
CA PHE A 417 -13.21 -19.97 -21.64
C PHE A 417 -13.02 -21.12 -22.64
N ILE A 418 -11.81 -21.41 -23.12
CA ILE A 418 -11.59 -22.54 -24.02
C ILE A 418 -11.45 -23.84 -23.21
N ASP A 419 -12.59 -24.42 -22.85
CA ASP A 419 -12.70 -25.70 -22.13
C ASP A 419 -12.26 -26.90 -23.00
N PRO A 420 -11.85 -28.03 -22.39
CA PRO A 420 -11.39 -29.21 -23.11
C PRO A 420 -12.33 -29.71 -24.24
N PRO A 421 -13.67 -29.74 -24.09
CA PRO A 421 -14.56 -30.23 -25.14
C PRO A 421 -14.60 -29.34 -26.39
N VAL A 422 -14.31 -28.04 -26.26
CA VAL A 422 -14.39 -27.05 -27.35
C VAL A 422 -13.00 -26.60 -27.83
N CYS A 423 -11.93 -27.13 -27.24
CA CYS A 423 -10.57 -26.72 -27.53
C CYS A 423 -10.07 -27.24 -28.89
N ASP A 424 -9.70 -26.32 -29.76
CA ASP A 424 -9.03 -26.60 -31.04
C ASP A 424 -7.73 -25.79 -31.15
N PHE A 425 -6.59 -26.49 -31.24
CA PHE A 425 -5.28 -25.87 -31.43
C PHE A 425 -5.01 -25.40 -32.87
N ALA A 426 -5.92 -25.68 -33.81
CA ALA A 426 -5.86 -25.26 -35.20
C ALA A 426 -6.97 -24.26 -35.57
N ASP A 427 -7.67 -23.69 -34.58
CA ASP A 427 -8.70 -22.69 -34.81
C ASP A 427 -8.16 -21.50 -35.64
N ARG A 428 -8.98 -21.03 -36.58
CA ARG A 428 -8.63 -19.93 -37.49
C ARG A 428 -9.21 -18.60 -37.07
N LEU A 429 -10.09 -18.58 -36.07
CA LEU A 429 -10.69 -17.36 -35.53
C LEU A 429 -9.85 -16.83 -34.38
N ASP A 430 -9.82 -15.51 -34.19
CA ASP A 430 -9.19 -14.89 -33.03
C ASP A 430 -10.10 -14.94 -31.79
N VAL A 431 -11.41 -14.83 -32.01
CA VAL A 431 -12.46 -14.73 -31.00
C VAL A 431 -13.62 -15.64 -31.40
N ARG A 432 -14.17 -16.40 -30.45
CA ARG A 432 -15.27 -17.34 -30.69
C ARG A 432 -16.30 -17.30 -29.56
N VAL A 433 -17.56 -17.61 -29.91
CA VAL A 433 -18.58 -17.99 -28.93
C VAL A 433 -18.43 -19.48 -28.63
N VAL A 434 -18.20 -19.81 -27.36
CA VAL A 434 -17.98 -21.17 -26.89
C VAL A 434 -19.08 -21.58 -25.91
N GLU A 435 -19.42 -22.87 -25.92
CA GLU A 435 -20.26 -23.48 -24.88
C GLU A 435 -19.37 -23.82 -23.67
N LEU A 436 -19.81 -23.39 -22.49
CA LEU A 436 -19.13 -23.65 -21.23
C LEU A 436 -19.47 -25.04 -20.72
N ASP A 437 -18.46 -25.81 -20.33
CA ASP A 437 -18.70 -27.13 -19.75
C ASP A 437 -19.25 -27.04 -18.31
N GLU A 438 -19.86 -28.12 -17.82
CA GLU A 438 -20.44 -28.16 -16.48
C GLU A 438 -19.40 -27.89 -15.36
N PRO A 439 -18.18 -28.48 -15.40
CA PRO A 439 -17.11 -28.11 -14.47
C PRO A 439 -16.77 -26.62 -14.43
N CYS A 440 -16.64 -25.97 -15.59
CA CYS A 440 -16.38 -24.53 -15.72
C CYS A 440 -17.51 -23.74 -15.07
N ARG A 441 -18.76 -24.05 -15.39
CA ARG A 441 -19.93 -23.36 -14.82
C ARG A 441 -20.02 -23.51 -13.30
N LEU A 442 -19.70 -24.70 -12.75
CA LEU A 442 -19.62 -24.90 -11.31
C LEU A 442 -18.51 -24.08 -10.66
N GLN A 443 -17.35 -23.96 -11.33
CA GLN A 443 -16.25 -23.11 -10.84
C GLN A 443 -16.69 -21.64 -10.70
N GLN A 444 -17.50 -21.11 -11.62
CA GLN A 444 -17.98 -19.72 -11.55
C GLN A 444 -18.88 -19.44 -10.35
N VAL A 445 -19.55 -20.46 -9.81
CA VAL A 445 -20.29 -20.37 -8.55
C VAL A 445 -19.35 -20.39 -7.36
N HIS A 446 -18.36 -21.30 -7.36
CA HIS A 446 -17.34 -21.38 -6.30
C HIS A 446 -16.51 -20.09 -6.18
N ASP A 447 -16.18 -19.48 -7.32
CA ASP A 447 -15.46 -18.21 -7.40
C ASP A 447 -16.34 -17.00 -7.02
N GLY A 448 -17.62 -17.23 -6.71
CA GLY A 448 -18.57 -16.20 -6.25
C GLY A 448 -19.13 -15.32 -7.37
N GLY A 449 -18.94 -15.69 -8.63
CA GLY A 449 -19.45 -14.95 -9.79
C GLY A 449 -20.97 -15.04 -9.92
N PHE A 450 -21.56 -16.19 -9.62
CA PHE A 450 -23.00 -16.43 -9.67
C PHE A 450 -23.50 -17.14 -8.41
N PRO A 451 -24.75 -16.89 -7.98
CA PRO A 451 -25.30 -17.53 -6.78
C PRO A 451 -25.66 -19.01 -7.00
N ARG A 452 -26.04 -19.41 -8.22
CA ARG A 452 -26.33 -20.80 -8.58
C ARG A 452 -25.81 -21.15 -9.97
N VAL A 453 -25.61 -22.43 -10.24
CA VAL A 453 -25.09 -22.90 -11.53
C VAL A 453 -26.09 -22.62 -12.66
N GLU A 454 -27.39 -22.58 -12.38
CA GLU A 454 -28.43 -22.24 -13.35
C GLU A 454 -28.35 -20.79 -13.82
N ASP A 455 -27.81 -19.90 -12.99
CA ASP A 455 -27.64 -18.48 -13.29
C ASP A 455 -26.40 -18.21 -14.16
N VAL A 456 -25.49 -19.19 -14.26
CA VAL A 456 -24.29 -19.09 -15.10
C VAL A 456 -24.68 -19.26 -16.57
N PRO A 457 -24.36 -18.31 -17.45
CA PRO A 457 -24.62 -18.44 -18.88
C PRO A 457 -24.02 -19.74 -19.46
N ARG A 458 -24.66 -20.27 -20.50
CA ARG A 458 -24.19 -21.49 -21.19
C ARG A 458 -23.11 -21.18 -22.21
N THR A 459 -23.10 -19.95 -22.73
CA THR A 459 -22.14 -19.51 -23.74
C THR A 459 -21.36 -18.30 -23.28
N ALA A 460 -20.14 -18.17 -23.81
CA ALA A 460 -19.27 -17.04 -23.56
C ALA A 460 -18.47 -16.69 -24.82
N PHE A 461 -18.05 -15.44 -24.92
CA PHE A 461 -17.01 -15.00 -25.84
C PHE A 461 -15.65 -15.35 -25.26
N SER A 462 -14.73 -15.83 -26.09
CA SER A 462 -13.38 -16.19 -25.66
C SER A 462 -12.36 -15.97 -26.77
N LEU A 463 -11.14 -15.56 -26.40
CA LEU A 463 -9.99 -15.64 -27.30
C LEU A 463 -9.60 -17.10 -27.53
N THR A 464 -9.31 -17.43 -28.78
CA THR A 464 -8.93 -18.81 -29.13
C THR A 464 -7.49 -19.12 -28.72
N ILE A 465 -7.19 -20.41 -28.55
CA ILE A 465 -5.83 -20.86 -28.21
C ILE A 465 -4.78 -20.39 -29.23
N PRO A 466 -5.01 -20.49 -30.55
CA PRO A 466 -4.04 -20.02 -31.53
C PRO A 466 -3.77 -18.51 -31.42
N PHE A 467 -4.80 -17.70 -31.14
CA PHE A 467 -4.60 -16.27 -30.90
C PHE A 467 -3.73 -16.01 -29.67
N ILE A 468 -4.07 -16.63 -28.52
CA ILE A 468 -3.30 -16.51 -27.28
C ILE A 468 -1.83 -16.93 -27.50
N MET A 469 -1.62 -18.04 -28.20
CA MET A 469 -0.28 -18.56 -28.52
C MET A 469 0.50 -17.73 -29.54
N GLY A 470 -0.18 -16.83 -30.26
CA GLY A 470 0.41 -15.87 -31.19
C GLY A 470 0.87 -14.57 -30.55
N VAL A 471 0.43 -14.29 -29.31
CA VAL A 471 0.86 -13.10 -28.57
C VAL A 471 2.35 -13.23 -28.20
N PRO A 472 3.22 -12.24 -28.47
CA PRO A 472 4.66 -12.38 -28.32
C PRO A 472 5.16 -12.84 -26.94
N ARG A 473 4.43 -12.52 -25.87
CA ARG A 473 4.72 -12.92 -24.48
C ARG A 473 3.43 -13.35 -23.78
N ALA A 474 3.49 -14.48 -23.07
CA ALA A 474 2.41 -14.95 -22.20
C ALA A 474 2.90 -15.09 -20.75
N VAL A 475 2.11 -14.60 -19.80
CA VAL A 475 2.37 -14.72 -18.35
C VAL A 475 1.14 -15.34 -17.70
N ALA A 476 1.26 -16.57 -17.22
CA ALA A 476 0.16 -17.26 -16.55
C ALA A 476 0.35 -17.20 -15.03
N LEU A 477 -0.66 -16.72 -14.28
CA LEU A 477 -0.64 -16.66 -12.82
C LEU A 477 -1.69 -17.61 -12.25
N VAL A 478 -1.26 -18.60 -11.47
CA VAL A 478 -2.14 -19.70 -11.05
C VAL A 478 -1.89 -20.08 -9.60
N PRO A 479 -2.36 -19.28 -8.63
CA PRO A 479 -2.22 -19.58 -7.21
C PRO A 479 -3.26 -20.59 -6.72
N GLY A 480 -2.96 -21.19 -5.57
CA GLY A 480 -3.91 -21.87 -4.71
C GLY A 480 -4.07 -23.37 -4.96
N PRO A 481 -4.57 -24.11 -3.95
CA PRO A 481 -4.57 -25.56 -3.94
C PRO A 481 -5.54 -26.19 -4.95
N ALA A 482 -6.63 -25.50 -5.30
CA ALA A 482 -7.62 -25.98 -6.27
C ALA A 482 -7.00 -26.23 -7.67
N LYS A 483 -5.90 -25.53 -7.99
CA LYS A 483 -5.26 -25.60 -9.30
C LYS A 483 -4.23 -26.74 -9.43
N ARG A 484 -3.89 -27.44 -8.34
CA ARG A 484 -2.85 -28.48 -8.29
C ARG A 484 -3.01 -29.56 -9.37
N ALA A 485 -4.23 -30.03 -9.62
CA ALA A 485 -4.50 -31.08 -10.61
C ALA A 485 -4.28 -30.56 -12.04
N ALA A 486 -4.82 -29.39 -12.36
CA ALA A 486 -4.64 -28.72 -13.64
C ALA A 486 -3.16 -28.42 -13.94
N ILE A 487 -2.43 -27.88 -12.96
CA ILE A 487 -1.00 -27.57 -13.08
C ILE A 487 -0.20 -28.84 -13.35
N LYS A 488 -0.46 -29.92 -12.61
CA LYS A 488 0.20 -31.20 -12.85
C LYS A 488 -0.08 -31.72 -14.28
N ALA A 489 -1.34 -31.69 -14.72
CA ALA A 489 -1.72 -32.13 -16.06
C ALA A 489 -1.08 -31.27 -17.15
N ALA A 490 -1.06 -29.95 -16.98
CA ALA A 490 -0.48 -29.01 -17.92
C ALA A 490 1.04 -29.16 -18.05
N LEU A 491 1.75 -29.42 -16.94
CA LEU A 491 3.21 -29.52 -16.90
C LEU A 491 3.73 -30.91 -17.28
N ASP A 492 3.12 -31.98 -16.78
CA ASP A 492 3.64 -33.35 -16.89
C ASP A 492 2.83 -34.24 -17.87
N GLY A 493 1.59 -33.86 -18.18
CA GLY A 493 0.73 -34.61 -19.11
C GLY A 493 1.16 -34.44 -20.58
N PRO A 494 0.49 -35.09 -21.54
CA PRO A 494 0.72 -34.84 -22.96
C PRO A 494 0.21 -33.44 -23.37
N VAL A 495 0.78 -32.85 -24.44
CA VAL A 495 0.26 -31.58 -24.99
C VAL A 495 -0.96 -31.88 -25.85
N THR A 496 -2.18 -31.69 -25.33
CA THR A 496 -3.44 -32.05 -25.98
C THR A 496 -4.58 -31.07 -25.65
N ALA A 497 -5.63 -31.07 -26.47
CA ALA A 497 -6.86 -30.31 -26.22
C ALA A 497 -7.60 -30.74 -24.94
N ALA A 498 -7.35 -31.95 -24.43
CA ALA A 498 -7.92 -32.42 -23.15
C ALA A 498 -7.38 -31.65 -21.93
N CYS A 499 -6.26 -30.94 -22.08
CA CYS A 499 -5.74 -29.99 -21.10
C CYS A 499 -5.19 -28.78 -21.89
N PRO A 500 -6.03 -27.80 -22.24
CA PRO A 500 -5.64 -26.70 -23.13
C PRO A 500 -4.35 -26.00 -22.71
N ALA A 501 -4.17 -25.69 -21.42
CA ALA A 501 -2.98 -25.04 -20.87
C ALA A 501 -1.67 -25.79 -21.10
N SER A 502 -1.73 -27.10 -21.37
CA SER A 502 -0.57 -27.91 -21.73
C SER A 502 0.17 -27.38 -22.98
N ILE A 503 -0.53 -26.63 -23.85
CA ILE A 503 0.01 -26.00 -25.06
C ILE A 503 1.03 -24.90 -24.78
N LEU A 504 0.99 -24.27 -23.60
CA LEU A 504 1.92 -23.22 -23.20
C LEU A 504 3.38 -23.71 -23.21
N ARG A 505 3.61 -25.02 -23.06
CA ARG A 505 4.92 -25.67 -23.19
C ARG A 505 5.53 -25.55 -24.60
N ARG A 506 4.76 -25.15 -25.60
CA ARG A 506 5.25 -24.85 -26.97
C ARG A 506 5.48 -23.36 -27.22
N HIS A 507 4.97 -22.48 -26.35
CA HIS A 507 5.06 -21.05 -26.54
C HIS A 507 6.52 -20.58 -26.36
N PRO A 508 7.08 -19.77 -27.28
CA PRO A 508 8.50 -19.38 -27.22
C PRO A 508 8.83 -18.55 -25.98
N ASN A 509 7.88 -17.73 -25.50
CA ASN A 509 8.08 -16.79 -24.41
C ASN A 509 6.91 -16.86 -23.41
N ALA A 510 6.59 -18.04 -22.88
CA ALA A 510 5.62 -18.18 -21.80
C ALA A 510 6.31 -18.41 -20.45
N THR A 511 5.75 -17.81 -19.41
CA THR A 511 6.16 -18.04 -18.02
C THR A 511 4.92 -18.32 -17.17
N LEU A 512 4.95 -19.41 -16.41
CA LEU A 512 3.93 -19.80 -15.44
C LEU A 512 4.42 -19.47 -14.03
N PHE A 513 3.68 -18.62 -13.35
CA PHE A 513 3.87 -18.22 -11.97
C PHE A 513 2.96 -19.05 -11.08
N LEU A 514 3.55 -19.75 -10.12
CA LEU A 514 2.88 -20.59 -9.13
C LEU A 514 3.21 -20.11 -7.72
N ASP A 515 2.28 -20.32 -6.80
CA ASP A 515 2.58 -20.35 -5.37
C ASP A 515 2.92 -21.78 -4.91
N ASP A 516 3.42 -21.93 -3.69
CA ASP A 516 3.74 -23.25 -3.12
C ASP A 516 2.54 -24.21 -3.14
N ASP A 517 1.32 -23.68 -2.95
CA ASP A 517 0.10 -24.48 -2.96
C ASP A 517 -0.19 -25.09 -4.33
N SER A 518 -0.23 -24.29 -5.38
CA SER A 518 -0.46 -24.76 -6.75
C SER A 518 0.69 -25.62 -7.28
N ALA A 519 1.91 -25.40 -6.80
CA ALA A 519 3.11 -26.15 -7.17
C ALA A 519 3.31 -27.47 -6.40
N ALA A 520 2.51 -27.75 -5.36
CA ALA A 520 2.73 -28.87 -4.44
C ALA A 520 2.79 -30.26 -5.11
N SER A 521 2.13 -30.45 -6.25
CA SER A 521 2.08 -31.70 -7.02
C SER A 521 3.14 -31.80 -8.13
N VAL A 522 3.96 -30.76 -8.32
CA VAL A 522 4.95 -30.69 -9.40
C VAL A 522 6.28 -31.27 -8.93
N GLY A 523 6.78 -32.28 -9.64
CA GLY A 523 8.03 -32.97 -9.33
C GLY A 523 9.21 -31.99 -9.14
N LYS A 524 10.07 -32.29 -8.17
CA LYS A 524 11.38 -31.65 -8.01
C LYS A 524 12.33 -32.39 -8.95
N ASP A 525 12.47 -31.93 -10.18
CA ASP A 525 13.56 -32.39 -11.04
C ASP A 525 14.86 -31.66 -10.69
#